data_AF-A0A178AED7-F1
#
_entry.id   AF-A0A178AED7-F1
#
_cell.length_a   1.000
_cell.length_b   1.000
_cell.length_c   1.000
_cell.angle_alpha   90.00
_cell.angle_beta   90.00
_cell.angle_gamma   90.00
#
_symmetry.space_group_name_H-M   'P 1'
#
loop_
_entity.id
_entity.type
_entity.pdbx_description
1 polymer ?
#
loop_
_entity_poly.entity_id
_entity_poly.type
_entity_poly.pdbx_seq_one_letter_code
_entity_poly.pdbx_strand_id
1 'polypeptide(L)'
;MKYSPLLLATFLLQGQQAQAGPISSLRARAWQVEAIKLLLEAIGVLTESESDKVWEIKEHPQMCEVTMETHHGAACKAYVHCDDGTKEYNANGQDWNACFVGGRQFFNDPRIGDFSITFSDRDGYTQGEGLTTPILQVKHVKDWQPWPVNDLARRYSGDCIGGNGMCDDGPYLCWRNSDMQANPFKRWGCGVPKIGKSGGDVTSVGPINDKGYAPGQCGIHVIQYQKPDPAKDSYALEITHLNDNNEAKIGGTEKVGPSVSLTSKLPWTVEIKTGGVDADPVSFAYGGDAWDSNDSRCSVGAYDNGKREMDCGFTCN
;
A
#
# COMPACT_ATOMS: atom_id res chain seq x y z
N MET A 1 2.08 -52.46 78.20
CA MET A 1 0.87 -52.37 79.04
C MET A 1 0.64 -50.92 79.44
N LYS A 2 -0.33 -50.25 78.81
CA LYS A 2 -1.34 -49.36 79.41
C LYS A 2 -2.28 -48.91 78.29
N TYR A 3 -3.57 -49.00 78.58
CA TYR A 3 -4.70 -48.95 77.67
C TYR A 3 -5.12 -47.51 77.29
N SER A 4 -5.84 -47.44 76.16
CA SER A 4 -6.62 -46.37 75.51
C SER A 4 -7.70 -45.73 76.43
N PRO A 5 -8.40 -44.61 76.07
CA PRO A 5 -9.47 -44.67 75.06
C PRO A 5 -9.75 -43.41 74.18
N LEU A 6 -10.51 -43.70 73.11
CA LEU A 6 -11.30 -42.87 72.19
C LEU A 6 -12.06 -41.67 72.81
N LEU A 7 -12.28 -40.59 72.02
CA LEU A 7 -13.61 -40.32 71.40
C LEU A 7 -13.66 -39.11 70.43
N LEU A 8 -14.52 -39.30 69.43
CA LEU A 8 -14.99 -38.47 68.31
C LEU A 8 -15.35 -37.01 68.63
N ALA A 9 -15.20 -36.13 67.63
CA ALA A 9 -16.33 -35.42 67.01
C ALA A 9 -15.95 -34.66 65.72
N THR A 10 -16.78 -34.85 64.71
CA THR A 10 -16.76 -34.28 63.35
C THR A 10 -17.60 -32.99 63.31
N PHE A 11 -17.21 -31.96 62.54
CA PHE A 11 -18.00 -31.32 61.46
C PHE A 11 -17.44 -29.95 61.01
N LEU A 12 -17.20 -29.87 59.69
CA LEU A 12 -17.29 -28.76 58.71
C LEU A 12 -17.21 -27.29 59.19
N LEU A 13 -16.37 -26.45 58.55
CA LEU A 13 -16.75 -25.62 57.37
C LEU A 13 -15.59 -24.70 56.92
N GLN A 14 -15.35 -24.71 55.61
CA GLN A 14 -14.99 -23.59 54.71
C GLN A 14 -13.73 -22.73 54.93
N GLY A 15 -12.83 -22.80 53.93
CA GLY A 15 -11.81 -21.80 53.63
C GLY A 15 -11.01 -22.23 52.40
N GLN A 16 -11.25 -21.57 51.26
CA GLN A 16 -10.85 -21.92 49.90
C GLN A 16 -9.34 -22.16 49.73
N GLN A 17 -8.95 -23.38 49.35
CA GLN A 17 -8.42 -23.74 48.02
C GLN A 17 -7.30 -22.85 47.46
N ALA A 18 -6.05 -23.18 47.79
CA ALA A 18 -4.94 -23.10 46.85
C ALA A 18 -4.62 -24.52 46.38
N GLN A 19 -5.22 -24.93 45.26
CA GLN A 19 -4.84 -26.14 44.55
C GLN A 19 -4.40 -25.78 43.14
N ALA A 20 -3.18 -26.21 42.84
CA ALA A 20 -2.64 -26.27 41.50
C ALA A 20 -3.51 -27.19 40.61
N GLY A 21 -3.64 -26.77 39.36
CA GLY A 21 -4.17 -27.51 38.22
C GLY A 21 -4.25 -26.58 37.01
N PRO A 22 -4.40 -27.11 35.79
CA PRO A 22 -3.29 -27.65 35.01
C PRO A 22 -3.02 -26.85 33.73
N ILE A 23 -1.85 -27.15 33.16
CA ILE A 23 -1.38 -26.85 31.80
C ILE A 23 -2.55 -26.76 30.81
N SER A 24 -2.91 -25.54 30.40
CA SER A 24 -3.83 -25.32 29.27
C SER A 24 -3.74 -23.87 28.77
N SER A 25 -2.65 -23.49 28.08
CA SER A 25 -2.67 -22.25 27.28
C SER A 25 -1.75 -22.23 26.06
N LEU A 26 -1.16 -23.36 25.65
CA LEU A 26 -0.37 -23.44 24.42
C LEU A 26 -1.18 -23.76 23.14
N ARG A 27 -2.52 -23.85 23.22
CA ARG A 27 -3.39 -24.08 22.05
C ARG A 27 -4.32 -22.94 21.65
N ALA A 28 -4.37 -21.85 22.41
CA ALA A 28 -5.25 -20.71 22.08
C ALA A 28 -4.63 -19.69 21.10
N ARG A 29 -3.33 -19.80 20.77
CA ARG A 29 -2.62 -18.83 19.91
C ARG A 29 -2.51 -19.21 18.44
N ALA A 30 -2.82 -20.45 18.06
CA ALA A 30 -2.82 -20.86 16.65
C ALA A 30 -4.04 -20.31 15.88
N TRP A 31 -5.19 -20.16 16.56
CA TRP A 31 -6.45 -19.77 15.91
C TRP A 31 -6.52 -18.29 15.51
N GLN A 32 -5.84 -17.38 16.21
CA GLN A 32 -5.87 -15.95 15.86
C GLN A 32 -4.94 -15.63 14.67
N VAL A 33 -3.83 -16.34 14.53
CA VAL A 33 -2.91 -16.18 13.39
C VAL A 33 -3.50 -16.82 12.13
N GLU A 34 -4.12 -18.00 12.24
CA GLU A 34 -4.83 -18.63 11.12
C GLU A 34 -6.08 -17.85 10.70
N ALA A 35 -6.85 -17.28 11.63
CA ALA A 35 -8.04 -16.49 11.30
C ALA A 35 -7.70 -15.20 10.55
N ILE A 36 -6.57 -14.55 10.84
CA ILE A 36 -6.11 -13.33 10.15
C ILE A 36 -5.50 -13.65 8.79
N LYS A 37 -4.80 -14.80 8.68
CA LYS A 37 -4.31 -15.29 7.38
C LYS A 37 -5.48 -15.65 6.47
N LEU A 38 -6.49 -16.34 6.99
CA LEU A 38 -7.77 -16.60 6.31
C LEU A 38 -8.54 -15.32 5.97
N LEU A 39 -8.50 -14.30 6.83
CA LEU A 39 -9.11 -13.01 6.52
C LEU A 39 -8.39 -12.33 5.34
N LEU A 40 -7.06 -12.31 5.30
CA LEU A 40 -6.28 -11.64 4.25
C LEU A 40 -6.25 -12.42 2.93
N GLU A 41 -6.21 -13.76 2.98
CA GLU A 41 -6.34 -14.65 1.83
C GLU A 41 -7.77 -14.62 1.24
N ALA A 42 -8.81 -14.52 2.08
CA ALA A 42 -10.21 -14.37 1.61
C ALA A 42 -10.53 -12.98 1.05
N ILE A 43 -9.74 -11.94 1.38
CA ILE A 43 -9.91 -10.56 0.87
C ILE A 43 -8.97 -10.30 -0.34
N GLY A 44 -8.21 -11.29 -0.82
CA GLY A 44 -7.34 -11.17 -2.01
C GLY A 44 -6.21 -10.16 -1.84
N VAL A 45 -5.73 -9.96 -0.60
CA VAL A 45 -4.83 -8.85 -0.25
C VAL A 45 -3.36 -9.23 -0.36
N LEU A 46 -2.98 -10.49 -0.49
CA LEU A 46 -1.57 -10.89 -0.59
C LEU A 46 -1.46 -12.10 -1.53
N THR A 47 -1.05 -11.87 -2.77
CA THR A 47 -0.48 -12.93 -3.60
C THR A 47 1.03 -12.74 -3.56
N GLU A 48 1.78 -13.75 -3.12
CA GLU A 48 3.25 -13.71 -3.07
C GLU A 48 3.81 -13.43 -4.48
N SER A 49 4.12 -12.17 -4.77
CA SER A 49 5.00 -11.76 -5.86
C SER A 49 6.26 -11.14 -5.26
N GLU A 50 7.42 -11.48 -5.82
CA GLU A 50 8.77 -11.03 -5.40
C GLU A 50 9.04 -9.53 -5.65
N SER A 51 8.02 -8.66 -5.61
CA SER A 51 8.12 -7.26 -5.99
C SER A 51 8.10 -6.32 -4.77
N ASP A 52 9.25 -5.67 -4.58
CA ASP A 52 9.37 -4.23 -4.29
C ASP A 52 9.37 -3.74 -2.83
N LYS A 53 10.44 -3.03 -2.45
CA LYS A 53 10.73 -2.46 -1.14
C LYS A 53 9.86 -1.21 -0.84
N VAL A 54 8.57 -1.40 -0.62
CA VAL A 54 7.51 -0.36 -0.57
C VAL A 54 7.77 0.90 0.31
N TRP A 55 8.79 0.93 1.18
CA TRP A 55 9.03 2.08 2.06
C TRP A 55 10.02 3.13 1.54
N GLU A 56 10.91 2.80 0.58
CA GLU A 56 11.82 3.81 0.04
C GLU A 56 11.11 4.64 -1.04
N ILE A 57 10.65 5.84 -0.69
CA ILE A 57 9.96 6.77 -1.60
C ILE A 57 10.78 7.05 -2.87
N LYS A 58 12.12 7.03 -2.76
CA LYS A 58 13.01 7.21 -3.92
C LYS A 58 12.89 6.07 -4.93
N GLU A 59 12.68 4.84 -4.46
CA GLU A 59 12.47 3.65 -5.29
C GLU A 59 10.99 3.52 -5.71
N HIS A 60 10.07 4.12 -4.94
CA HIS A 60 8.63 4.09 -5.16
C HIS A 60 8.01 5.50 -5.17
N PRO A 61 8.25 6.32 -6.21
CA PRO A 61 7.74 7.69 -6.29
C PRO A 61 6.21 7.78 -6.34
N GLN A 62 5.51 6.68 -6.62
CA GLN A 62 4.06 6.58 -6.56
C GLN A 62 3.50 6.43 -5.14
N MET A 63 4.37 6.25 -4.14
CA MET A 63 4.04 6.13 -2.73
C MET A 63 4.33 7.43 -1.97
N CYS A 64 3.65 7.60 -0.85
CA CYS A 64 3.93 8.59 0.17
C CYS A 64 4.05 7.88 1.53
N GLU A 65 4.84 8.43 2.44
CA GLU A 65 4.89 7.98 3.82
C GLU A 65 3.99 8.85 4.70
N VAL A 66 3.05 8.22 5.41
CA VAL A 66 2.31 8.85 6.50
C VAL A 66 3.01 8.52 7.81
N THR A 67 3.72 9.50 8.38
CA THR A 67 4.29 9.40 9.72
C THR A 67 3.29 9.89 10.76
N MET A 68 3.23 9.22 11.89
CA MET A 68 2.41 9.57 13.05
C MET A 68 3.28 9.57 14.30
N GLU A 69 3.18 10.61 15.11
CA GLU A 69 4.05 10.80 16.27
C GLU A 69 3.26 11.17 17.51
N THR A 70 3.77 10.73 18.67
CA THR A 70 3.34 11.21 19.99
C THR A 70 4.57 11.51 20.85
N HIS A 71 4.45 12.47 21.75
CA HIS A 71 5.50 12.86 22.70
C HIS A 71 4.97 12.83 24.12
N HIS A 72 5.63 12.06 25.00
CA HIS A 72 5.18 11.75 26.36
C HIS A 72 3.70 11.33 26.43
N GLY A 73 3.23 10.63 25.40
CA GLY A 73 1.85 10.19 25.33
C GLY A 73 0.81 11.25 25.02
N ALA A 74 1.22 12.42 24.59
CA ALA A 74 0.36 13.51 24.12
C ALA A 74 1.01 14.18 22.89
N ALA A 75 0.56 15.40 22.56
CA ALA A 75 1.12 16.23 21.49
C ALA A 75 1.25 15.50 20.14
N CYS A 76 0.14 14.92 19.69
CA CYS A 76 0.08 14.12 18.47
C CYS A 76 0.45 14.95 17.24
N LYS A 77 1.29 14.41 16.36
CA LYS A 77 1.65 15.01 15.07
C LYS A 77 1.53 14.01 13.94
N ALA A 78 1.36 14.53 12.72
CA ALA A 78 1.39 13.70 11.53
C ALA A 78 2.18 14.40 10.42
N TYR A 79 2.84 13.60 9.57
CA TYR A 79 3.57 14.07 8.41
C TYR A 79 3.18 13.23 7.21
N VAL A 80 3.09 13.86 6.05
CA VAL A 80 2.97 13.16 4.77
C VAL A 80 4.18 13.54 3.93
N HIS A 81 5.08 12.59 3.75
CA HIS A 81 6.29 12.74 2.93
C HIS A 81 6.08 12.02 1.59
N CYS A 82 6.33 12.70 0.49
CA CYS A 82 6.31 12.13 -0.87
C CYS A 82 7.56 12.61 -1.63
N ASP A 83 7.72 12.18 -2.88
CA ASP A 83 8.75 12.64 -3.81
C ASP A 83 8.78 14.18 -4.02
N ASP A 84 7.64 14.84 -3.90
CA ASP A 84 7.47 16.29 -4.05
C ASP A 84 7.67 17.08 -2.74
N GLY A 85 7.95 16.40 -1.63
CA GLY A 85 8.29 17.01 -0.34
C GLY A 85 7.43 16.54 0.84
N THR A 86 7.55 17.25 1.95
CA THR A 86 6.90 16.90 3.23
C THR A 86 5.88 17.94 3.63
N LYS A 87 4.68 17.49 4.00
CA LYS A 87 3.64 18.31 4.62
C LYS A 87 3.46 17.88 6.07
N GLU A 88 3.61 18.82 6.99
CA GLU A 88 3.39 18.63 8.43
C GLU A 88 1.96 19.01 8.82
N TYR A 89 1.36 18.20 9.68
CA TYR A 89 0.04 18.41 10.26
C TYR A 89 0.18 18.53 11.77
N ASN A 90 -0.41 19.59 12.34
CA ASN A 90 -0.27 19.95 13.74
C ASN A 90 1.19 20.22 14.17
N ALA A 91 1.88 21.14 13.48
CA ALA A 91 3.30 21.40 13.70
C ALA A 91 3.65 21.75 15.16
N ASN A 92 2.74 22.43 15.86
CA ASN A 92 2.93 22.83 17.25
C ASN A 92 2.51 21.76 18.26
N GLY A 93 1.93 20.63 17.82
CA GLY A 93 1.44 19.58 18.71
C GLY A 93 0.19 19.98 19.52
N GLN A 94 -0.45 21.11 19.22
CA GLN A 94 -1.55 21.69 20.02
C GLN A 94 -2.92 21.71 19.33
N ASP A 95 -2.96 21.60 17.99
CA ASP A 95 -4.18 21.78 17.19
C ASP A 95 -4.94 20.47 16.93
N TRP A 96 -4.35 19.33 17.31
CA TRP A 96 -5.00 18.01 17.21
C TRP A 96 -5.91 17.78 18.43
N ASN A 97 -7.16 18.25 18.32
CA ASN A 97 -8.18 18.15 19.37
C ASN A 97 -8.57 16.70 19.72
N ALA A 98 -8.42 15.76 18.78
CA ALA A 98 -8.66 14.33 18.98
C ALA A 98 -7.42 13.53 19.46
N CYS A 99 -6.43 14.17 20.11
CA CYS A 99 -5.24 13.50 20.63
C CYS A 99 -5.53 12.82 21.99
N PHE A 100 -6.37 11.79 21.95
CA PHE A 100 -6.74 10.94 23.09
C PHE A 100 -7.14 9.54 22.59
N VAL A 101 -7.26 8.56 23.50
CA VAL A 101 -7.60 7.17 23.13
C VAL A 101 -8.97 7.11 22.45
N GLY A 102 -9.01 6.53 21.25
CA GLY A 102 -10.22 6.44 20.42
C GLY A 102 -10.61 7.74 19.72
N GLY A 103 -9.88 8.84 19.96
CA GLY A 103 -10.05 10.09 19.24
C GLY A 103 -9.60 9.95 17.80
N ARG A 104 -10.53 10.11 16.85
CA ARG A 104 -10.25 10.06 15.42
C ARG A 104 -10.07 11.46 14.86
N GLN A 105 -8.89 11.75 14.35
CA GLN A 105 -8.60 13.00 13.65
C GLN A 105 -8.61 12.80 12.16
N PHE A 106 -9.29 13.69 11.45
CA PHE A 106 -9.31 13.73 10.00
C PHE A 106 -8.34 14.78 9.48
N PHE A 107 -7.73 14.46 8.35
CA PHE A 107 -6.78 15.28 7.62
C PHE A 107 -7.10 15.20 6.13
N ASN A 108 -6.59 16.17 5.38
CA ASN A 108 -6.65 16.17 3.93
C ASN A 108 -5.27 16.51 3.37
N ASP A 109 -4.73 15.58 2.58
CA ASP A 109 -3.54 15.78 1.77
C ASP A 109 -3.91 15.69 0.29
N PRO A 110 -3.52 16.65 -0.57
CA PRO A 110 -3.85 16.58 -1.99
C PRO A 110 -3.29 15.35 -2.71
N ARG A 111 -2.24 14.70 -2.16
CA ARG A 111 -1.53 13.59 -2.81
C ARG A 111 -2.12 12.22 -2.48
N ILE A 112 -2.63 12.03 -1.26
CA ILE A 112 -3.22 10.75 -0.78
C ILE A 112 -4.71 10.85 -0.44
N GLY A 113 -5.27 12.06 -0.44
CA GLY A 113 -6.67 12.37 -0.18
C GLY A 113 -7.02 12.53 1.29
N ASP A 114 -8.28 12.28 1.62
CA ASP A 114 -8.74 12.29 3.01
C ASP A 114 -8.17 11.08 3.75
N PHE A 115 -7.60 11.33 4.92
CA PHE A 115 -7.12 10.27 5.81
C PHE A 115 -7.42 10.59 7.27
N SER A 116 -7.29 9.59 8.12
CA SER A 116 -7.53 9.75 9.54
C SER A 116 -6.61 8.89 10.37
N ILE A 117 -6.28 9.40 11.56
CA ILE A 117 -5.45 8.70 12.54
C ILE A 117 -6.24 8.59 13.83
N THR A 118 -6.23 7.41 14.43
CA THR A 118 -6.81 7.12 15.74
C THR A 118 -5.78 6.37 16.58
N PHE A 119 -5.50 6.81 17.80
CA PHE A 119 -4.71 6.01 18.75
C PHE A 119 -5.66 5.13 19.56
N SER A 120 -5.55 3.81 19.40
CA SER A 120 -6.52 2.88 19.99
C SER A 120 -6.21 2.50 21.45
N ASP A 121 -4.97 2.68 21.90
CA ASP A 121 -4.53 2.33 23.24
C ASP A 121 -3.77 3.46 23.93
N ARG A 122 -3.83 3.43 25.26
CA ARG A 122 -2.85 4.08 26.13
C ARG A 122 -1.99 2.99 26.76
N ASP A 123 -0.68 3.23 26.79
CA ASP A 123 0.32 2.34 27.37
C ASP A 123 0.29 0.93 26.75
N GLY A 124 0.13 0.87 25.43
CA GLY A 124 0.00 -0.36 24.67
C GLY A 124 1.10 -1.38 24.98
N TYR A 125 0.79 -2.66 24.84
CA TYR A 125 1.71 -3.75 25.17
C TYR A 125 3.08 -3.55 24.48
N THR A 126 4.15 -3.51 25.29
CA THR A 126 5.55 -3.22 24.90
C THR A 126 5.82 -1.87 24.24
N GLN A 127 4.90 -0.91 24.35
CA GLN A 127 5.02 0.41 23.75
C GLN A 127 5.22 1.54 24.76
N GLY A 128 5.39 1.23 26.05
CA GLY A 128 5.70 2.22 27.09
C GLY A 128 4.57 3.23 27.35
N GLU A 129 4.81 4.23 28.20
CA GLU A 129 3.79 5.19 28.62
C GLU A 129 3.35 6.12 27.47
N GLY A 130 2.03 6.27 27.26
CA GLY A 130 1.43 7.25 26.37
C GLY A 130 0.42 6.69 25.36
N LEU A 131 -0.12 7.56 24.50
CA LEU A 131 -0.92 7.14 23.34
C LEU A 131 -0.12 6.27 22.38
N THR A 132 -0.72 5.16 21.97
CA THR A 132 -0.07 4.04 21.29
C THR A 132 -1.04 3.34 20.35
N THR A 133 -0.53 2.35 19.62
CA THR A 133 -1.33 1.51 18.72
C THR A 133 -2.17 2.34 17.73
N PRO A 134 -1.51 3.14 16.87
CA PRO A 134 -2.23 3.95 15.90
C PRO A 134 -2.93 3.09 14.85
N ILE A 135 -4.10 3.58 14.42
CA ILE A 135 -4.90 3.08 13.31
C ILE A 135 -4.91 4.18 12.26
N LEU A 136 -4.40 3.86 11.08
CA LEU A 136 -4.45 4.71 9.89
C LEU A 136 -5.63 4.26 9.01
N GLN A 137 -6.38 5.20 8.47
CA GLN A 137 -7.40 4.92 7.45
C GLN A 137 -7.27 5.98 6.36
N VAL A 138 -7.29 5.56 5.10
CA VAL A 138 -7.18 6.46 3.94
C VAL A 138 -8.39 6.21 3.05
N LYS A 139 -9.11 7.28 2.69
CA LYS A 139 -10.37 7.18 1.94
C LYS A 139 -10.25 6.41 0.64
N HIS A 140 -9.19 6.69 -0.12
CA HIS A 140 -9.00 6.10 -1.44
C HIS A 140 -8.42 4.68 -1.39
N VAL A 141 -8.04 4.20 -0.20
CA VAL A 141 -7.48 2.86 -0.03
C VAL A 141 -8.52 1.97 0.64
N LYS A 142 -9.15 1.10 -0.16
CA LYS A 142 -10.19 0.15 0.28
C LYS A 142 -11.29 0.82 1.13
N ASP A 143 -11.70 2.02 0.74
CA ASP A 143 -12.76 2.83 1.37
C ASP A 143 -12.64 2.94 2.90
N TRP A 144 -11.61 3.65 3.36
CA TRP A 144 -11.32 3.84 4.79
C TRP A 144 -11.02 2.55 5.56
N GLN A 145 -10.44 1.53 4.93
CA GLN A 145 -10.06 0.31 5.65
C GLN A 145 -9.09 0.64 6.80
N PRO A 146 -9.33 0.14 8.04
CA PRO A 146 -8.45 0.35 9.17
C PRO A 146 -7.15 -0.43 9.02
N TRP A 147 -6.03 0.28 9.13
CA TRP A 147 -4.69 -0.28 9.17
C TRP A 147 -4.17 -0.23 10.60
N PRO A 148 -4.08 -1.39 11.29
CA PRO A 148 -3.50 -1.46 12.63
C PRO A 148 -1.98 -1.29 12.54
N VAL A 149 -1.52 -0.04 12.49
CA VAL A 149 -0.16 0.33 12.09
C VAL A 149 0.89 -0.32 12.99
N ASN A 150 0.65 -0.38 14.31
CA ASN A 150 1.59 -1.03 15.21
C ASN A 150 1.74 -2.53 14.93
N ASP A 151 0.67 -3.24 14.57
CA ASP A 151 0.74 -4.67 14.27
C ASP A 151 1.41 -4.92 12.91
N LEU A 152 1.15 -4.05 11.93
CA LEU A 152 1.84 -4.07 10.64
C LEU A 152 3.35 -3.80 10.82
N ALA A 153 3.71 -2.78 11.60
CA ALA A 153 5.09 -2.43 11.91
C ALA A 153 5.81 -3.45 12.81
N ARG A 154 5.08 -4.26 13.58
CA ARG A 154 5.68 -5.32 14.40
C ARG A 154 6.22 -6.48 13.57
N ARG A 155 5.58 -6.79 12.43
CA ARG A 155 6.07 -7.79 11.47
C ARG A 155 7.48 -7.42 10.99
N TYR A 156 7.67 -6.16 10.62
CA TYR A 156 9.00 -5.58 10.35
C TYR A 156 10.00 -5.82 11.48
N SER A 157 9.64 -5.46 12.71
CA SER A 157 10.57 -5.60 13.85
C SER A 157 10.85 -7.04 14.27
N GLY A 158 9.98 -8.00 13.95
CA GLY A 158 10.11 -9.41 14.33
C GLY A 158 11.12 -10.16 13.46
N ASP A 159 11.15 -9.84 12.17
CA ASP A 159 12.04 -10.47 11.18
C ASP A 159 13.47 -9.88 11.23
N CYS A 160 13.65 -8.72 11.86
CA CYS A 160 14.96 -8.11 12.10
C CYS A 160 15.71 -8.65 13.35
N ILE A 161 15.12 -9.56 14.14
CA ILE A 161 15.72 -10.02 15.40
C ILE A 161 16.65 -11.22 15.16
N GLY A 162 17.85 -10.93 14.67
CA GLY A 162 18.92 -11.92 14.46
C GLY A 162 20.34 -11.43 14.74
N GLY A 163 20.52 -10.25 15.34
CA GLY A 163 21.84 -9.71 15.75
C GLY A 163 22.83 -9.38 14.61
N ASN A 164 22.57 -9.82 13.38
CA ASN A 164 23.42 -9.61 12.21
C ASN A 164 22.96 -8.46 11.31
N GLY A 165 21.92 -7.71 11.68
CA GLY A 165 21.44 -6.55 10.91
C GLY A 165 20.82 -6.90 9.55
N MET A 166 20.60 -8.18 9.25
CA MET A 166 19.84 -8.63 8.09
C MET A 166 18.39 -8.79 8.52
N CYS A 167 17.58 -7.75 8.28
CA CYS A 167 16.14 -7.92 8.19
C CYS A 167 15.86 -8.70 6.90
N ASP A 168 14.91 -9.64 6.90
CA ASP A 168 14.38 -10.13 5.62
C ASP A 168 13.93 -8.92 4.80
N ASP A 169 14.34 -8.85 3.53
CA ASP A 169 14.18 -7.73 2.56
C ASP A 169 12.71 -7.47 2.17
N GLY A 170 11.77 -7.79 3.05
CA GLY A 170 10.35 -7.78 2.76
C GLY A 170 9.85 -6.44 2.21
N PRO A 171 8.71 -6.43 1.51
CA PRO A 171 7.86 -5.26 1.47
C PRO A 171 7.20 -5.07 2.84
N TYR A 172 7.70 -4.13 3.65
CA TYR A 172 6.99 -3.74 4.87
C TYR A 172 6.20 -2.47 4.61
N LEU A 173 4.87 -2.59 4.71
CA LEU A 173 3.96 -1.46 4.54
C LEU A 173 4.12 -0.40 5.63
N CYS A 174 4.53 -0.81 6.84
CA CYS A 174 4.67 0.09 7.98
C CYS A 174 5.92 -0.21 8.81
N TRP A 175 6.43 0.82 9.48
CA TRP A 175 7.56 0.76 10.41
C TRP A 175 7.25 1.55 11.68
N ARG A 176 8.10 1.36 12.70
CA ARG A 176 8.08 2.14 13.95
C ARG A 176 9.49 2.30 14.47
N ASN A 177 9.75 3.33 15.27
CA ASN A 177 11.07 3.51 15.87
C ASN A 177 11.41 2.37 16.85
N SER A 178 12.71 2.12 17.03
CA SER A 178 13.19 1.17 18.03
C SER A 178 12.89 1.68 19.44
N ASP A 179 12.86 0.74 20.40
CA ASP A 179 12.73 1.04 21.83
C ASP A 179 11.48 1.83 22.23
N MET A 180 10.34 1.51 21.59
CA MET A 180 9.02 2.07 21.91
C MET A 180 8.72 2.15 23.42
N GLN A 181 9.21 1.17 24.20
CA GLN A 181 8.96 1.10 25.65
C GLN A 181 9.64 2.20 26.45
N ALA A 182 10.87 2.58 26.09
CA ALA A 182 11.67 3.56 26.83
C ALA A 182 11.61 4.95 26.18
N ASN A 183 11.20 5.03 24.92
CA ASN A 183 11.24 6.27 24.16
C ASN A 183 10.03 7.17 24.48
N PRO A 184 10.22 8.38 25.02
CA PRO A 184 9.14 9.34 25.17
C PRO A 184 8.60 9.85 23.83
N PHE A 185 9.37 9.72 22.75
CA PHE A 185 8.97 10.02 21.38
C PHE A 185 8.61 8.72 20.66
N LYS A 186 7.33 8.53 20.38
CA LYS A 186 6.86 7.34 19.66
C LYS A 186 6.52 7.72 18.25
N ARG A 187 7.06 6.98 17.28
CA ARG A 187 6.90 7.26 15.86
C ARG A 187 6.56 5.99 15.11
N TRP A 188 5.57 6.11 14.23
CA TRP A 188 5.20 5.10 13.27
C TRP A 188 5.16 5.73 11.89
N GLY A 189 5.45 4.95 10.85
CA GLY A 189 5.27 5.35 9.46
C GLY A 189 4.64 4.24 8.66
N CYS A 190 3.82 4.59 7.66
CA CYS A 190 3.32 3.64 6.66
C CYS A 190 3.41 4.21 5.26
N GLY A 191 3.77 3.36 4.29
CA GLY A 191 3.63 3.65 2.87
C GLY A 191 2.15 3.66 2.48
N VAL A 192 1.73 4.72 1.79
CA VAL A 192 0.38 4.92 1.29
C VAL A 192 0.48 5.32 -0.18
N PRO A 193 -0.19 4.62 -1.10
CA PRO A 193 -0.19 5.01 -2.50
C PRO A 193 -0.85 6.38 -2.69
N LYS A 194 -0.27 7.18 -3.60
CA LYS A 194 -0.89 8.40 -4.10
C LYS A 194 -2.26 8.08 -4.70
N ILE A 195 -3.16 9.08 -4.73
CA ILE A 195 -4.50 8.93 -5.31
C ILE A 195 -4.39 8.36 -6.73
N GLY A 196 -5.07 7.23 -6.97
CA GLY A 196 -5.06 6.58 -8.28
C GLY A 196 -3.79 5.78 -8.61
N LYS A 197 -2.95 5.49 -7.62
CA LYS A 197 -1.72 4.71 -7.84
C LYS A 197 -1.74 3.39 -7.07
N SER A 198 -0.98 2.44 -7.57
CA SER A 198 -0.70 1.16 -6.92
C SER A 198 0.68 1.16 -6.23
N GLY A 199 0.81 0.40 -5.14
CA GLY A 199 2.05 0.24 -4.41
C GLY A 199 2.10 -1.11 -3.72
N GLY A 200 2.71 -2.09 -4.38
CA GLY A 200 2.61 -3.50 -4.00
C GLY A 200 1.15 -3.93 -3.93
N ASP A 201 0.76 -4.58 -2.84
CA ASP A 201 -0.59 -5.09 -2.59
C ASP A 201 -1.63 -4.02 -2.18
N VAL A 202 -1.22 -2.74 -2.14
CA VAL A 202 -2.11 -1.63 -1.79
C VAL A 202 -2.40 -0.80 -3.03
N THR A 203 -3.69 -0.65 -3.34
CA THR A 203 -4.18 0.20 -4.43
C THR A 203 -4.99 1.35 -3.90
N SER A 204 -4.74 2.56 -4.42
CA SER A 204 -5.53 3.76 -4.17
C SER A 204 -6.42 4.04 -5.37
N VAL A 205 -7.73 4.13 -5.17
CA VAL A 205 -8.70 4.42 -6.23
C VAL A 205 -9.13 5.88 -6.14
N GLY A 206 -8.66 6.69 -7.09
CA GLY A 206 -9.08 8.08 -7.24
C GLY A 206 -10.50 8.23 -7.82
N PRO A 207 -11.03 9.46 -7.84
CA PRO A 207 -12.35 9.72 -8.40
C PRO A 207 -12.40 9.42 -9.90
N ILE A 208 -13.51 8.83 -10.35
CA ILE A 208 -13.83 8.61 -11.77
C ILE A 208 -14.93 9.57 -12.21
N ASN A 209 -14.95 9.96 -13.48
CA ASN A 209 -16.00 10.79 -14.06
C ASN A 209 -17.21 9.96 -14.53
N ASP A 210 -18.22 10.62 -15.09
CA ASP A 210 -19.45 9.98 -15.60
C ASP A 210 -19.22 9.01 -16.76
N LYS A 211 -18.07 9.09 -17.44
CA LYS A 211 -17.66 8.13 -18.49
C LYS A 211 -16.92 6.91 -17.91
N GLY A 212 -16.68 6.88 -16.60
CA GLY A 212 -16.11 5.76 -15.89
C GLY A 212 -14.58 5.61 -16.04
N TYR A 213 -13.87 6.72 -16.20
CA TYR A 213 -12.39 6.80 -16.11
C TYR A 213 -11.95 7.94 -15.19
N ALA A 214 -10.75 7.84 -14.65
CA ALA A 214 -10.09 8.90 -13.88
C ALA A 214 -9.32 9.86 -14.82
N PRO A 215 -9.72 11.13 -14.92
CA PRO A 215 -8.99 12.11 -15.73
C PRO A 215 -7.65 12.46 -15.10
N GLY A 216 -6.73 13.00 -15.90
CA GLY A 216 -5.39 13.38 -15.46
C GLY A 216 -4.32 12.78 -16.37
N GLN A 217 -3.33 12.10 -15.80
CA GLN A 217 -2.25 11.51 -16.56
C GLN A 217 -2.54 10.05 -16.91
N CYS A 218 -2.86 9.79 -18.18
CA CYS A 218 -3.04 8.45 -18.72
C CYS A 218 -1.71 7.86 -19.19
N GLY A 219 -1.67 6.52 -19.25
CA GLY A 219 -0.57 5.76 -19.83
C GLY A 219 -1.07 4.85 -20.94
N ILE A 220 -0.26 4.66 -21.98
CA ILE A 220 -0.52 3.69 -23.04
C ILE A 220 0.71 2.83 -23.26
N HIS A 221 0.49 1.51 -23.27
CA HIS A 221 1.51 0.54 -23.62
C HIS A 221 1.26 0.00 -25.03
N VAL A 222 2.27 0.11 -25.88
CA VAL A 222 2.22 -0.28 -27.29
C VAL A 222 3.35 -1.24 -27.60
N ILE A 223 3.01 -2.33 -28.26
CA ILE A 223 3.97 -3.25 -28.87
C ILE A 223 3.97 -2.99 -30.37
N GLN A 224 5.13 -2.66 -30.93
CA GLN A 224 5.33 -2.61 -32.38
C GLN A 224 6.04 -3.86 -32.86
N TYR A 225 5.45 -4.55 -33.82
CA TYR A 225 6.04 -5.70 -34.50
C TYR A 225 6.74 -5.25 -35.78
N GLN A 226 7.98 -5.71 -35.98
CA GLN A 226 8.72 -5.54 -37.22
C GLN A 226 8.04 -6.24 -38.38
N LYS A 227 8.39 -5.81 -39.60
CA LYS A 227 8.04 -6.55 -40.81
C LYS A 227 8.69 -7.94 -40.75
N PRO A 228 7.96 -9.03 -41.03
CA PRO A 228 8.57 -10.35 -41.20
C PRO A 228 9.61 -10.30 -42.32
N ASP A 229 10.77 -10.95 -42.17
CA ASP A 229 11.73 -11.13 -43.26
C ASP A 229 11.45 -12.47 -43.98
N PRO A 230 11.21 -12.49 -45.31
CA PRO A 230 11.13 -11.37 -46.25
C PRO A 230 9.85 -10.55 -46.11
N ALA A 231 9.99 -9.22 -46.30
CA ALA A 231 8.99 -8.15 -46.04
C ALA A 231 7.66 -8.30 -46.80
N LYS A 232 6.85 -9.29 -46.40
CA LYS A 232 5.52 -9.54 -46.99
C LYS A 232 4.42 -8.74 -46.32
N ASP A 233 4.53 -8.49 -45.01
CA ASP A 233 3.53 -7.79 -44.22
C ASP A 233 4.00 -6.39 -43.82
N SER A 234 3.06 -5.48 -43.62
CA SER A 234 3.32 -4.18 -43.01
C SER A 234 3.70 -4.31 -41.53
N TYR A 235 4.25 -3.26 -40.94
CA TYR A 235 4.31 -3.17 -39.47
C TYR A 235 2.93 -3.39 -38.86
N ALA A 236 2.94 -3.86 -37.62
CA ALA A 236 1.74 -4.07 -36.84
C ALA A 236 1.92 -3.48 -35.44
N LEU A 237 0.81 -3.07 -34.84
CA LEU A 237 0.74 -2.51 -33.50
C LEU A 237 -0.18 -3.38 -32.65
N GLU A 238 0.15 -3.57 -31.39
CA GLU A 238 -0.76 -4.09 -30.38
C GLU A 238 -0.79 -3.09 -29.22
N ILE A 239 -1.98 -2.78 -28.71
CA ILE A 239 -2.14 -1.90 -27.55
C ILE A 239 -2.60 -2.79 -26.42
N THR A 240 -1.67 -3.27 -25.60
CA THR A 240 -1.99 -4.23 -24.54
C THR A 240 -2.85 -3.58 -23.47
N HIS A 241 -2.60 -2.30 -23.16
CA HIS A 241 -3.42 -1.51 -22.25
C HIS A 241 -3.30 0.00 -22.51
N LEU A 242 -4.46 0.65 -22.49
CA LEU A 242 -4.61 2.08 -22.26
C LEU A 242 -5.16 2.23 -20.83
N ASN A 243 -4.41 2.88 -19.96
CA ASN A 243 -4.73 3.06 -18.55
C ASN A 243 -5.12 4.51 -18.26
N ASP A 244 -6.11 4.69 -17.38
CA ASP A 244 -6.48 6.00 -16.87
C ASP A 244 -5.52 6.50 -15.77
N ASN A 245 -5.80 7.67 -15.19
CA ASN A 245 -4.96 8.23 -14.13
C ASN A 245 -4.94 7.38 -12.85
N ASN A 246 -5.93 6.49 -12.68
CA ASN A 246 -6.02 5.50 -11.62
C ASN A 246 -5.26 4.19 -11.94
N GLU A 247 -4.50 4.14 -13.04
CA GLU A 247 -3.85 2.94 -13.56
C GLU A 247 -4.85 1.83 -13.95
N ALA A 248 -6.16 2.16 -14.06
CA ALA A 248 -7.17 1.22 -14.47
C ALA A 248 -7.20 1.09 -15.99
N LYS A 249 -7.20 -0.14 -16.50
CA LYS A 249 -7.33 -0.40 -17.94
C LYS A 249 -8.69 0.07 -18.46
N ILE A 250 -8.67 1.03 -19.38
CA ILE A 250 -9.85 1.62 -20.02
C ILE A 250 -9.92 1.35 -21.53
N GLY A 251 -8.89 0.72 -22.10
CA GLY A 251 -8.85 0.35 -23.52
C GLY A 251 -7.69 -0.59 -23.85
N GLY A 252 -7.69 -1.05 -25.10
CA GLY A 252 -6.66 -1.89 -25.70
C GLY A 252 -7.17 -2.55 -26.97
N THR A 253 -6.26 -3.10 -27.77
CA THR A 253 -6.59 -3.90 -28.94
C THR A 253 -5.49 -4.91 -29.18
N GLU A 254 -5.86 -6.06 -29.75
CA GLU A 254 -4.92 -7.04 -30.25
C GLU A 254 -4.11 -6.48 -31.43
N LYS A 255 -3.18 -7.30 -31.94
CA LYS A 255 -2.35 -6.98 -33.09
C LYS A 255 -3.18 -6.52 -34.30
N VAL A 256 -3.02 -5.27 -34.64
CA VAL A 256 -3.61 -4.57 -35.78
C VAL A 256 -2.52 -4.05 -36.71
N GLY A 257 -2.91 -3.57 -37.89
CA GLY A 257 -1.97 -3.07 -38.90
C GLY A 257 -1.13 -1.85 -38.46
N PRO A 258 -0.52 -1.12 -39.39
CA PRO A 258 0.44 -0.05 -39.09
C PRO A 258 -0.24 1.22 -38.56
N SER A 259 -1.56 1.24 -38.43
CA SER A 259 -2.35 2.38 -37.95
C SER A 259 -3.58 1.89 -37.21
N VAL A 260 -3.91 2.55 -36.12
CA VAL A 260 -5.01 2.18 -35.22
C VAL A 260 -5.67 3.43 -34.65
N SER A 261 -7.01 3.42 -34.68
CA SER A 261 -7.87 4.41 -34.05
C SER A 261 -8.55 3.75 -32.85
N LEU A 262 -7.96 3.87 -31.67
CA LEU A 262 -8.42 3.18 -30.47
C LEU A 262 -9.58 3.94 -29.83
N THR A 263 -10.77 3.35 -29.86
CA THR A 263 -11.92 3.81 -29.07
C THR A 263 -11.85 3.23 -27.66
N SER A 264 -12.14 4.04 -26.65
CA SER A 264 -12.06 3.66 -25.24
C SER A 264 -13.12 4.41 -24.41
N LYS A 265 -12.99 4.41 -23.08
CA LYS A 265 -13.79 5.28 -22.21
C LYS A 265 -13.44 6.77 -22.32
N LEU A 266 -12.32 7.09 -22.97
CA LEU A 266 -11.89 8.48 -23.19
C LEU A 266 -12.84 9.22 -24.16
N PRO A 267 -12.94 10.55 -24.05
CA PRO A 267 -13.80 11.36 -24.91
C PRO A 267 -13.40 11.37 -26.39
N TRP A 268 -12.13 11.10 -26.71
CA TRP A 268 -11.57 11.14 -28.07
C TRP A 268 -10.89 9.80 -28.37
N THR A 269 -10.71 9.49 -29.66
CA THR A 269 -9.91 8.33 -30.07
C THR A 269 -8.43 8.61 -29.86
N VAL A 270 -7.69 7.57 -29.47
CA VAL A 270 -6.23 7.60 -29.48
C VAL A 270 -5.78 7.05 -30.83
N GLU A 271 -5.13 7.90 -31.63
CA GLU A 271 -4.60 7.52 -32.93
C GLU A 271 -3.13 7.14 -32.79
N ILE A 272 -2.74 5.97 -33.32
CA ILE A 272 -1.36 5.50 -33.25
C ILE A 272 -0.95 4.99 -34.64
N LYS A 273 0.26 5.34 -35.07
CA LYS A 273 0.74 5.02 -36.42
C LYS A 273 2.24 4.75 -36.46
N THR A 274 2.63 3.69 -37.13
CA THR A 274 4.04 3.40 -37.42
C THR A 274 4.53 4.20 -38.62
N GLY A 275 5.84 4.50 -38.66
CA GLY A 275 6.50 4.94 -39.89
C GLY A 275 6.69 3.84 -40.94
N GLY A 276 7.52 4.13 -41.93
CA GLY A 276 7.83 3.26 -43.07
C GLY A 276 9.02 2.32 -42.86
N VAL A 277 9.92 2.66 -41.93
CA VAL A 277 11.14 1.88 -41.59
C VAL A 277 11.31 1.72 -40.07
N ASP A 278 12.19 0.80 -39.64
CA ASP A 278 12.39 0.48 -38.21
C ASP A 278 12.87 1.67 -37.39
N ALA A 279 13.63 2.56 -38.02
CA ALA A 279 14.17 3.77 -37.41
C ALA A 279 13.12 4.88 -37.25
N ASP A 280 11.97 4.77 -37.91
CA ASP A 280 10.93 5.78 -37.78
C ASP A 280 10.24 5.68 -36.40
N PRO A 281 9.93 6.82 -35.78
CA PRO A 281 9.18 6.83 -34.54
C PRO A 281 7.73 6.40 -34.79
N VAL A 282 7.08 5.90 -33.73
CA VAL A 282 5.63 5.70 -33.71
C VAL A 282 4.97 7.01 -33.34
N SER A 283 4.04 7.48 -34.16
CA SER A 283 3.27 8.70 -33.91
C SER A 283 2.02 8.40 -33.11
N PHE A 284 1.66 9.32 -32.22
CA PHE A 284 0.49 9.28 -31.36
C PHE A 284 -0.29 10.59 -31.48
N ALA A 285 -1.62 10.52 -31.36
CA ALA A 285 -2.45 11.71 -31.21
C ALA A 285 -3.68 11.45 -30.35
N TYR A 286 -4.06 12.44 -29.55
CA TYR A 286 -5.26 12.42 -28.71
C TYR A 286 -5.73 13.84 -28.43
N GLY A 287 -7.03 14.12 -28.64
CA GLY A 287 -7.62 15.41 -28.22
C GLY A 287 -7.01 16.67 -28.87
N GLY A 288 -6.35 16.53 -30.02
CA GLY A 288 -5.60 17.62 -30.66
C GLY A 288 -4.15 17.75 -30.21
N ASP A 289 -3.71 17.02 -29.18
CA ASP A 289 -2.30 16.83 -28.87
C ASP A 289 -1.71 15.72 -29.77
N ALA A 290 -0.46 15.88 -30.16
CA ALA A 290 0.26 14.92 -30.99
C ALA A 290 1.73 14.83 -30.55
N TRP A 291 2.25 13.62 -30.51
CA TRP A 291 3.62 13.33 -30.12
C TRP A 291 4.12 12.07 -30.82
N ASP A 292 5.37 11.71 -30.59
CA ASP A 292 5.94 10.48 -31.13
C ASP A 292 6.78 9.75 -30.08
N SER A 293 7.22 8.54 -30.42
CA SER A 293 7.95 7.67 -29.51
C SER A 293 9.32 8.22 -29.08
N ASN A 294 9.86 9.27 -29.72
CA ASN A 294 11.09 9.93 -29.27
C ASN A 294 10.83 11.06 -28.27
N ASP A 295 9.55 11.39 -27.99
CA ASP A 295 9.19 12.39 -26.99
C ASP A 295 9.60 11.93 -25.58
N SER A 296 10.00 12.88 -24.73
CA SER A 296 10.31 12.65 -23.30
C SER A 296 9.18 11.99 -22.50
N ARG A 297 7.95 12.02 -23.02
CA ARG A 297 6.77 11.35 -22.47
C ARG A 297 6.76 9.84 -22.69
N CYS A 298 7.68 9.31 -23.50
CA CYS A 298 7.75 7.91 -23.87
C CYS A 298 9.04 7.24 -23.38
N SER A 299 8.90 5.99 -22.93
CA SER A 299 9.98 5.04 -22.71
C SER A 299 9.90 3.99 -23.82
N VAL A 300 10.98 3.83 -24.59
CA VAL A 300 11.02 2.94 -25.76
C VAL A 300 12.11 1.89 -25.59
N GLY A 301 11.69 0.62 -25.63
CA GLY A 301 12.58 -0.52 -25.64
C GLY A 301 13.26 -0.72 -27.00
N ALA A 302 14.38 -1.44 -26.98
CA ALA A 302 14.99 -1.95 -28.21
C ALA A 302 14.10 -3.02 -28.87
N TYR A 303 14.38 -3.32 -30.14
CA TYR A 303 13.78 -4.50 -30.76
C TYR A 303 14.39 -5.76 -30.16
N ASP A 304 13.51 -6.63 -29.66
CA ASP A 304 13.82 -7.98 -29.21
C ASP A 304 12.85 -8.96 -29.88
N ASN A 305 13.39 -10.00 -30.52
CA ASN A 305 12.61 -11.02 -31.22
C ASN A 305 11.56 -10.46 -32.20
N GLY A 306 11.90 -9.40 -32.93
CA GLY A 306 11.01 -8.81 -33.92
C GLY A 306 9.91 -7.90 -33.36
N LYS A 307 9.96 -7.53 -32.08
CA LYS A 307 9.05 -6.56 -31.46
C LYS A 307 9.80 -5.55 -30.59
N ARG A 308 9.25 -4.35 -30.43
CA ARG A 308 9.68 -3.39 -29.41
C ARG A 308 8.48 -2.92 -28.60
N GLU A 309 8.72 -2.60 -27.34
CA GLU A 309 7.69 -2.18 -26.38
C GLU A 309 7.88 -0.69 -26.08
N MET A 310 6.78 0.02 -25.89
CA MET A 310 6.75 1.47 -25.68
C MET A 310 5.70 1.80 -24.64
N ASP A 311 6.11 2.55 -23.62
CA ASP A 311 5.22 3.11 -22.60
C ASP A 311 5.20 4.62 -22.74
N CYS A 312 4.05 5.20 -23.09
CA CYS A 312 3.90 6.63 -23.27
C CYS A 312 2.86 7.20 -22.32
N GLY A 313 3.13 8.38 -21.77
CA GLY A 313 2.19 9.14 -20.95
C GLY A 313 1.55 10.30 -21.70
N PHE A 314 0.27 10.58 -21.46
CA PHE A 314 -0.42 11.73 -22.03
C PHE A 314 -1.61 12.19 -21.17
N THR A 315 -1.92 13.48 -21.24
CA THR A 315 -3.04 14.04 -20.47
C THR A 315 -4.38 13.63 -21.10
N CYS A 316 -5.23 13.01 -20.28
CA CYS A 316 -6.55 12.53 -20.67
C CYS A 316 -7.63 13.23 -19.83
N ASN A 317 -8.15 14.34 -20.37
CA ASN A 317 -9.27 15.08 -19.80
C ASN A 317 -10.55 14.82 -20.60
#